data_AF-A0A1C5AHA3-F1
#
_entry.id   AF-A0A1C5AHA3-F1
#
_cell.length_a   1.000
_cell.length_b   1.000
_cell.length_c   1.000
_cell.angle_alpha   90.00
_cell.angle_beta   90.00
_cell.angle_gamma   90.00
#
_symmetry.space_group_name_H-M   'P 1'
#
loop_
_entity.id
_entity.type
_entity.pdbx_description
1 polymer ?
#
loop_
_entity_poly.entity_id
_entity_poly.type
_entity_poly.pdbx_seq_one_letter_code
_entity_poly.pdbx_strand_id
1 'polypeptide(L)'
;MGAYRSAHALAGPLTPEQVHALAMPLTPRCRRGYRTEDVDALLHRLAYELHRRIRERDEALAENRRIKNALRDWRSARTTQRQGHDLPREPTDEARSATGLPVRA
;
A
#
# COMPACT_ATOMS: atom_id res chain seq x y z
N MET A 1 -18.95 12.07 -3.22
CA MET A 1 -18.70 11.48 -1.90
C MET A 1 -19.22 12.44 -0.84
N GLY A 2 -20.43 12.22 -0.33
CA GLY A 2 -20.97 13.06 0.74
C GLY A 2 -20.19 12.80 2.02
N ALA A 3 -19.43 13.79 2.49
CA ALA A 3 -18.81 13.71 3.79
C ALA A 3 -19.92 13.60 4.83
N TYR A 4 -19.94 12.50 5.58
CA TYR A 4 -20.78 12.39 6.77
C TYR A 4 -20.43 13.56 7.70
N ARG A 5 -21.31 14.55 7.78
CA ARG A 5 -21.08 15.80 8.51
C ARG A 5 -21.90 15.75 9.79
N SER A 6 -21.49 14.91 10.74
CA SER A 6 -21.99 15.00 12.12
C SER A 6 -21.34 16.21 12.81
N ALA A 7 -22.14 17.01 13.50
CA ALA A 7 -21.72 18.30 14.06
C ALA A 7 -20.73 18.24 15.24
N HIS A 8 -20.33 17.05 15.73
CA HIS A 8 -19.51 16.94 16.94
C HIS A 8 -18.55 15.75 16.89
N ALA A 9 -17.31 15.97 17.35
CA ALA A 9 -16.23 15.03 17.71
C ALA A 9 -15.71 14.02 16.68
N LEU A 10 -16.50 13.60 15.69
CA LEU A 10 -16.18 12.52 14.75
C LEU A 10 -16.00 13.02 13.30
N ALA A 11 -15.53 14.25 13.13
CA ALA A 11 -15.26 14.80 11.82
C ALA A 11 -13.98 14.17 11.22
N GLY A 12 -14.09 13.64 10.00
CA GLY A 12 -13.00 12.95 9.31
C GLY A 12 -13.10 11.43 9.40
N PRO A 13 -12.03 10.70 9.01
CA PRO A 13 -12.00 9.25 9.15
C PRO A 13 -12.14 8.87 10.62
N LEU A 14 -13.13 8.04 10.93
CA LEU A 14 -13.35 7.54 12.28
C LEU A 14 -12.12 6.74 12.75
N THR A 15 -11.48 7.18 13.84
CA THR A 15 -10.37 6.45 14.46
C THR A 15 -10.80 5.75 15.76
N PRO A 16 -10.15 4.65 16.16
CA PRO A 16 -10.43 3.98 17.43
C PRO A 16 -10.30 4.93 18.63
N GLU A 17 -9.33 5.82 18.61
CA GLU A 17 -9.08 6.80 19.68
C GLU A 17 -10.21 7.82 19.76
N GLN A 18 -10.73 8.28 18.61
CA GLN A 18 -11.89 9.17 18.56
C GLN A 18 -13.15 8.50 19.13
N VAL A 19 -13.35 7.21 18.86
CA VAL A 19 -14.47 6.44 19.43
C VAL A 19 -14.30 6.29 20.95
N HIS A 20 -13.09 6.04 21.43
CA HIS A 20 -12.84 5.87 22.86
C HIS A 20 -12.94 7.18 23.66
N ALA A 21 -12.58 8.31 23.04
CA ALA A 21 -12.65 9.63 23.66
C ALA A 21 -14.06 10.27 23.60
N LEU A 22 -15.05 9.57 23.02
CA LEU A 22 -16.38 10.11 22.83
C LEU A 22 -17.13 10.24 24.17
N ALA A 23 -17.28 11.48 24.66
CA ALA A 23 -18.14 11.78 25.79
C ALA A 23 -19.58 12.04 25.31
N MET A 24 -20.53 11.20 25.71
CA MET A 24 -21.94 11.41 25.42
C MET A 24 -22.64 12.12 26.60
N PRO A 25 -23.41 13.19 26.34
CA PRO A 25 -24.16 13.86 27.38
C PRO A 25 -25.28 12.97 27.92
N LEU A 26 -25.45 12.97 29.24
CA LEU A 26 -26.57 12.30 29.89
C LEU A 26 -27.89 13.02 29.54
N THR A 27 -28.96 12.23 29.44
CA THR A 27 -30.29 12.76 29.16
C THR A 27 -30.79 13.59 30.36
N PRO A 28 -31.53 14.70 30.15
CA PRO A 28 -32.12 15.48 31.24
C PRO A 28 -32.99 14.64 32.18
N ARG A 29 -33.09 15.04 33.46
CA ARG A 29 -33.93 14.38 34.46
C ARG A 29 -35.35 14.15 33.90
N CYS A 30 -35.91 12.97 34.16
CA CYS A 30 -37.21 12.47 33.69
C CYS A 30 -37.28 11.97 32.23
N ARG A 31 -36.16 11.84 31.50
CA ARG A 31 -36.13 11.13 30.21
C ARG A 31 -35.34 9.83 30.31
N ARG A 32 -35.84 8.78 29.64
CA ARG A 32 -35.15 7.49 29.56
C ARG A 32 -33.99 7.62 28.57
N GLY A 33 -32.76 7.48 29.07
CA GLY A 33 -31.54 7.39 28.27
C GLY A 33 -31.13 5.93 28.02
N TYR A 34 -30.10 5.74 27.19
CA TYR A 34 -29.39 4.47 27.11
C TYR A 34 -28.69 4.17 28.44
N ARG A 35 -28.46 2.88 28.72
CA ARG A 35 -27.63 2.45 29.85
C ARG A 35 -26.19 2.74 29.50
N THR A 36 -25.50 3.53 30.34
CA THR A 36 -24.13 3.95 30.07
C THR A 36 -23.22 2.75 29.91
N GLU A 37 -23.41 1.72 30.75
CA GLU A 37 -22.59 0.51 30.75
C GLU A 37 -22.70 -0.28 29.44
N ASP A 38 -23.93 -0.41 28.91
CA ASP A 38 -24.17 -1.10 27.64
C ASP A 38 -23.56 -0.34 26.46
N VAL A 39 -23.65 0.99 26.50
CA VAL A 39 -23.09 1.84 25.45
C VAL A 39 -21.56 1.85 25.52
N ASP A 40 -20.98 1.93 26.71
CA ASP A 40 -19.53 1.86 26.91
C ASP A 40 -18.98 0.52 26.42
N ALA A 41 -19.65 -0.60 26.71
CA ALA A 41 -19.28 -1.92 26.21
C ALA A 41 -19.35 -1.98 24.67
N LEU A 42 -20.39 -1.41 24.08
CA LEU A 42 -20.55 -1.33 22.62
C LEU A 42 -19.44 -0.47 21.98
N LEU A 43 -19.15 0.71 22.53
CA LEU A 43 -18.11 1.60 22.01
C LEU A 43 -16.72 0.98 22.14
N HIS A 44 -16.45 0.29 23.25
CA HIS A 44 -15.21 -0.45 23.42
C HIS A 44 -15.05 -1.53 22.36
N ARG A 45 -16.11 -2.33 22.11
CA ARG A 45 -16.09 -3.35 21.05
C ARG A 45 -15.92 -2.72 19.66
N LEU A 46 -16.58 -1.61 19.39
CA LEU A 46 -16.48 -0.91 18.10
C LEU A 46 -15.06 -0.39 17.86
N ALA A 47 -14.45 0.24 18.87
CA ALA A 47 -13.07 0.72 18.78
C ALA A 47 -12.09 -0.43 18.49
N TYR A 48 -12.26 -1.58 19.16
CA TYR A 48 -11.46 -2.78 18.92
C TYR A 48 -11.57 -3.27 17.47
N GLU A 49 -12.79 -3.43 16.95
CA GLU A 49 -13.02 -3.89 15.57
C GLU A 49 -12.49 -2.88 14.55
N LEU A 50 -12.68 -1.59 14.80
CA LEU A 50 -12.17 -0.53 13.92
C LEU A 50 -10.63 -0.55 13.86
N HIS A 51 -9.97 -0.72 15.00
CA HIS A 51 -8.51 -0.87 15.04
C HIS A 51 -8.05 -2.06 14.19
N ARG A 52 -8.69 -3.22 14.39
CA ARG A 52 -8.40 -4.43 13.62
C ARG A 52 -8.57 -4.19 12.11
N ARG A 53 -9.67 -3.57 11.69
CA ARG A 53 -9.94 -3.29 10.26
C ARG A 53 -8.93 -2.33 9.65
N ILE A 54 -8.50 -1.31 10.39
CA ILE A 54 -7.46 -0.38 9.94
C ILE A 54 -6.14 -1.13 9.74
N ARG A 55 -5.76 -2.00 10.67
CA ARG A 55 -4.55 -2.83 10.55
C ARG A 55 -4.59 -3.72 9.31
N GLU A 56 -5.66 -4.49 9.12
CA GLU A 56 -5.84 -5.38 7.96
C GLU A 56 -5.75 -4.58 6.63
N ARG A 57 -6.36 -3.39 6.59
CA ARG A 57 -6.28 -2.50 5.42
C ARG A 57 -4.86 -2.01 5.17
N ASP A 58 -4.16 -1.56 6.21
CA ASP A 58 -2.82 -0.98 6.09
C ASP A 58 -1.80 -2.04 5.64
N GLU A 59 -1.95 -3.28 6.12
CA GLU A 59 -1.21 -4.45 5.63
C GLU A 59 -1.48 -4.72 4.14
N ALA A 60 -2.75 -4.73 3.73
CA ALA A 60 -3.10 -4.91 2.33
C ALA A 60 -2.53 -3.81 1.42
N LEU A 61 -2.53 -2.55 1.89
CA LEU A 61 -1.94 -1.42 1.17
C LEU A 61 -0.41 -1.50 1.13
N ALA A 62 0.25 -2.01 2.17
CA ALA A 62 1.68 -2.26 2.17
C ALA A 62 2.06 -3.35 1.15
N GLU A 63 1.32 -4.45 1.13
CA GLU A 63 1.57 -5.54 0.19
C GLU A 63 1.30 -5.11 -1.26
N ASN A 64 0.21 -4.36 -1.49
CA ASN A 64 -0.09 -3.83 -2.81
C ASN A 64 1.05 -2.92 -3.33
N ARG A 65 1.63 -2.08 -2.45
CA ARG A 65 2.79 -1.26 -2.78
C ARG A 65 4.01 -2.11 -3.10
N ARG A 66 4.27 -3.17 -2.33
CA ARG A 66 5.37 -4.11 -2.56
C ARG A 66 5.26 -4.76 -3.94
N ILE A 67 4.09 -5.31 -4.27
CA ILE A 67 3.83 -5.96 -5.57
C ILE A 67 4.03 -4.95 -6.71
N LYS A 68 3.50 -3.73 -6.58
CA LYS A 68 3.67 -2.68 -7.59
C LYS A 68 5.13 -2.31 -7.82
N ASN A 69 5.94 -2.25 -6.76
CA ASN A 69 7.37 -1.97 -6.86
C ASN A 69 8.10 -3.13 -7.56
N ALA A 70 7.86 -4.38 -7.14
CA ALA A 70 8.47 -5.54 -7.77
C ALA A 70 8.14 -5.64 -9.28
N LEU A 71 6.88 -5.36 -9.64
CA LEU A 71 6.47 -5.33 -11.06
C LEU A 71 7.16 -4.20 -11.84
N ARG A 72 7.38 -3.04 -11.21
CA ARG A 72 8.10 -1.93 -11.83
C ARG A 72 9.57 -2.29 -12.06
N ASP A 73 10.23 -2.86 -11.07
CA ASP A 73 11.64 -3.25 -11.15
C ASP A 73 11.86 -4.32 -12.22
N TRP A 74 10.97 -5.32 -12.27
CA TRP A 74 10.98 -6.35 -13.31
C TRP A 74 10.81 -5.77 -14.72
N ARG A 75 9.88 -4.81 -14.91
CA ARG A 75 9.69 -4.13 -16.21
C ARG A 75 10.93 -3.34 -16.64
N SER A 76 11.57 -2.65 -15.70
CA SER A 76 12.80 -1.89 -15.96
C SER A 76 13.95 -2.80 -16.38
N ALA A 77 14.21 -3.87 -15.62
CA ALA A 77 15.27 -4.84 -15.92
C ALA A 77 15.10 -5.47 -17.31
N ARG A 78 13.86 -5.81 -17.69
CA ARG A 78 13.57 -6.40 -19.01
C ARG A 78 13.77 -5.42 -20.17
N THR A 79 13.56 -4.13 -19.93
CA THR A 79 13.80 -3.07 -20.93
C THR A 79 15.29 -2.88 -21.17
N THR A 80 16.09 -2.80 -20.10
CA THR A 80 17.55 -2.72 -20.18
C THR A 80 18.16 -3.95 -20.87
N GLN A 81 17.65 -5.14 -20.56
CA GLN A 81 18.15 -6.38 -21.18
C GLN A 81 17.83 -6.47 -22.67
N ARG A 82 16.67 -5.94 -23.13
CA ARG A 82 16.38 -5.82 -24.57
C ARG A 82 17.31 -4.82 -25.26
N GLN A 83 17.55 -3.65 -24.64
CA GLN A 83 18.45 -2.64 -25.20
C GLN A 83 19.90 -3.11 -25.28
N GLY A 84 20.39 -3.89 -24.30
CA GLY A 84 21.72 -4.50 -24.34
C GLY A 84 21.86 -5.64 -25.36
N HIS A 85 20.75 -6.24 -25.79
CA HIS A 85 20.74 -7.27 -26.83
C HIS A 85 20.80 -6.69 -28.25
N ASP A 86 20.29 -5.46 -28.45
CA ASP A 86 20.29 -4.75 -29.74
C ASP A 86 21.57 -3.95 -30.02
N LEU A 87 22.54 -3.90 -29.10
CA LEU A 87 23.87 -3.37 -29.40
C LEU A 87 24.63 -4.38 -30.28
N PRO A 88 25.19 -3.97 -31.44
CA PRO A 88 25.96 -4.88 -32.28
C PRO A 88 27.08 -5.46 -31.44
N ARG A 89 27.13 -6.80 -31.32
CA ARG A 89 28.35 -7.46 -30.89
C ARG A 89 29.40 -7.13 -31.95
N GLU A 90 30.26 -6.16 -31.66
CA GLU A 90 31.52 -5.96 -32.36
C GLU A 90 32.21 -7.34 -32.43
N PRO A 91 32.43 -7.91 -33.63
CA PRO A 91 33.13 -9.17 -33.77
C PRO A 91 34.56 -8.94 -33.30
N THR A 92 34.82 -9.32 -32.06
CA THR A 92 36.13 -9.25 -31.44
C THR A 92 37.02 -10.29 -32.11
N ASP A 93 37.87 -9.82 -33.02
CA ASP A 93 39.23 -10.31 -33.25
C ASP A 93 39.46 -11.78 -33.68
N GLU A 94 38.44 -12.53 -34.10
CA GLU A 94 38.65 -13.90 -34.63
C GLU A 94 38.96 -13.97 -36.14
N ALA A 95 38.81 -12.86 -36.88
CA ALA A 95 39.01 -12.84 -38.33
C ALA A 95 40.43 -12.44 -38.80
N ARG A 96 41.40 -12.22 -37.89
CA ARG A 96 42.78 -11.83 -38.26
C ARG A 96 43.75 -12.99 -38.48
N SER A 97 43.34 -14.24 -38.30
CA SER A 97 44.25 -15.41 -38.42
C SER A 97 44.09 -16.23 -39.71
N ALA A 98 43.24 -15.85 -40.67
CA ALA A 98 42.90 -16.73 -41.81
C ALA A 98 43.45 -16.30 -43.18
N THR A 99 44.20 -15.20 -43.31
CA THR A 99 44.73 -14.77 -44.63
C THR A 99 46.25 -14.73 -44.63
N GLY A 100 46.86 -15.89 -44.87
CA GLY A 100 48.29 -16.04 -45.17
C GLY A 100 48.47 -17.10 -46.25
N LEU A 101 48.23 -16.73 -47.50
CA LEU A 101 48.47 -17.52 -48.71
C LEU A 101 49.43 -16.71 -49.62
N PRO A 102 50.15 -17.33 -50.58
CA PRO A 102 51.50 -17.90 -50.45
C PRO A 102 52.57 -17.10 -51.23
N VAL A 103 53.87 -17.29 -50.95
CA VAL A 103 54.97 -16.74 -51.78
C VAL A 103 56.00 -17.82 -52.15
N ARG A 104 55.98 -18.14 -53.46
CA ARG A 104 57.04 -18.59 -54.38
C ARG A 104 58.39 -19.09 -53.84
N ALA A 105 58.85 -20.23 -54.38
CA ALA A 105 59.88 -20.28 -55.45
C ALA A 105 59.83 -21.64 -56.15
#